data_AF-A0A958KMV0-F1
#
_entry.id   AF-A0A958KMV0-F1
#
_cell.length_a   1.000
_cell.length_b   1.000
_cell.length_c   1.000
_cell.angle_alpha   90.00
_cell.angle_beta   90.00
_cell.angle_gamma   90.00
#
_symmetry.space_group_name_H-M   'P 1'
#
loop_
_entity.id
_entity.type
_entity.pdbx_description
1 polymer ?
#
loop_
_entity_poly.entity_id
_entity_poly.type
_entity_poly.pdbx_seq_one_letter_code
_entity_poly.pdbx_strand_id
1 'polypeptide(L)'
;MEILTPFDFVERYSEGKRVAVVGNAPSTLEYPIGQAIDDFDYIIRFNECTTVGFEEHIGSRTSILIANPYAETRSRRILDGQRAEMVLVIASQTRRGDRKIFSDWLEDHPVLFTYCPDLVTVPDSAHKAGLTTGTYGLQLIQRVLKPSEMLVTGFTMFADEDHSHYWKAGIPGGIHAHDFQGETVIFANMLNTFKCVTYVTPDVRLLLQKSGVSAAGHIRDLAMPEQHR
;
A
#
# COMPACT_ATOMS: atom_id res chain seq x y z
N MET A 1 0.46 -4.52 23.26
CA MET A 1 0.40 -3.54 22.17
C MET A 1 0.82 -2.17 22.70
N GLU A 2 1.93 -1.65 22.20
CA GLU A 2 2.36 -0.26 22.44
C GLU A 2 1.53 0.66 21.54
N ILE A 3 0.93 1.72 22.11
CA ILE A 3 0.20 2.73 21.31
C ILE A 3 1.10 3.94 21.12
N LEU A 4 1.30 4.31 19.87
CA LEU A 4 2.17 5.40 19.45
C LEU A 4 1.38 6.66 19.14
N THR A 5 2.07 7.78 19.23
CA THR A 5 1.60 9.10 18.81
C THR A 5 2.24 9.48 17.46
N PRO A 6 1.72 10.54 16.80
CA PRO A 6 2.40 11.10 15.63
C PRO A 6 3.83 11.59 15.91
N PHE A 7 4.17 11.94 17.15
CA PHE A 7 5.53 12.34 17.51
C PHE A 7 6.49 11.16 17.50
N ASP A 8 6.06 10.01 18.04
CA ASP A 8 6.84 8.77 17.97
C ASP A 8 7.09 8.35 16.51
N PHE A 9 6.13 8.61 15.61
CA PHE A 9 6.30 8.32 14.19
C PHE A 9 7.43 9.14 13.57
N VAL A 10 7.43 10.46 13.76
CA VAL A 10 8.45 11.33 13.14
C VAL A 10 9.84 11.16 13.78
N GLU A 11 9.90 10.67 15.02
CA GLU A 11 11.15 10.29 15.67
C GLU A 11 11.70 8.96 15.10
N ARG A 12 10.83 7.98 14.83
CA ARG A 12 11.22 6.67 14.27
C ARG A 12 11.55 6.74 12.78
N TYR A 13 10.83 7.56 12.02
CA TYR A 13 10.94 7.62 10.56
C TYR A 13 11.33 9.02 10.10
N SER A 14 12.59 9.16 9.67
CA SER A 14 13.12 10.41 9.14
C SER A 14 12.57 10.71 7.75
N GLU A 15 12.39 11.99 7.43
CA GLU A 15 11.99 12.40 6.07
C GLU A 15 13.12 12.19 5.03
N GLY A 16 12.78 12.23 3.74
CA GLY A 16 13.76 12.23 2.65
C GLY A 16 14.43 10.89 2.36
N LYS A 17 13.96 9.81 2.98
CA LYS A 17 14.44 8.44 2.73
C LYS A 17 13.87 7.84 1.46
N ARG A 18 14.44 6.74 0.99
CA ARG A 18 13.92 5.95 -0.13
C ARG A 18 12.80 5.06 0.40
N VAL A 19 11.60 5.13 -0.18
CA VAL A 19 10.44 4.35 0.28
C VAL A 19 9.89 3.41 -0.79
N ALA A 20 9.80 2.11 -0.48
CA ALA A 20 9.08 1.15 -1.32
C ALA A 20 7.66 0.94 -0.77
N VAL A 21 6.66 1.01 -1.65
CA VAL A 21 5.26 0.77 -1.33
C VAL A 21 4.78 -0.41 -2.16
N VAL A 22 4.49 -1.52 -1.46
CA VAL A 22 4.15 -2.81 -2.06
C VAL A 22 2.69 -3.12 -1.77
N GLY A 23 1.86 -2.97 -2.80
CA GLY A 23 0.47 -3.39 -2.79
C GLY A 23 0.32 -4.90 -2.87
N ASN A 24 -0.93 -5.35 -2.92
CA ASN A 24 -1.25 -6.77 -2.80
C ASN A 24 -1.64 -7.46 -4.11
N ALA A 25 -1.59 -6.75 -5.24
CA ALA A 25 -2.06 -7.31 -6.51
C ALA A 25 -1.29 -8.57 -6.92
N PRO A 26 -1.95 -9.58 -7.53
CA PRO A 26 -1.29 -10.79 -8.03
C PRO A 26 -0.12 -10.54 -8.98
N SER A 27 -0.19 -9.45 -9.75
CA SER A 27 0.86 -9.01 -10.69
C SER A 27 2.23 -8.84 -10.05
N THR A 28 2.32 -8.66 -8.73
CA THR A 28 3.63 -8.57 -8.06
C THR A 28 4.48 -9.82 -8.21
N LEU A 29 3.87 -10.98 -8.45
CA LEU A 29 4.59 -12.25 -8.63
C LEU A 29 5.14 -12.45 -10.04
N GLU A 30 4.87 -11.53 -10.98
CA GLU A 30 5.40 -11.61 -12.35
C GLU A 30 6.86 -11.14 -12.43
N TYR A 31 7.35 -10.43 -11.42
CA TYR A 31 8.66 -9.75 -11.44
C TYR A 31 9.49 -10.15 -10.21
N PRO A 32 10.72 -10.69 -10.36
CA PRO A 32 11.57 -11.07 -9.23
C PRO A 32 12.32 -9.85 -8.67
N ILE A 33 11.58 -8.87 -8.13
CA ILE A 33 12.12 -7.58 -7.69
C ILE A 33 12.28 -7.48 -6.16
N GLY A 34 12.24 -8.61 -5.45
CA GLY A 34 12.24 -8.64 -4.00
C GLY A 34 13.50 -8.03 -3.38
N GLN A 35 14.67 -8.29 -3.96
CA GLN A 35 15.91 -7.64 -3.53
C GLN A 35 15.87 -6.13 -3.77
N ALA A 36 15.36 -5.69 -4.93
CA ALA A 36 15.24 -4.27 -5.23
C ALA A 36 14.29 -3.56 -4.27
N ILE A 37 13.25 -4.23 -3.76
CA ILE A 37 12.37 -3.74 -2.70
C ILE A 37 13.12 -3.66 -1.36
N ASP A 38 13.84 -4.73 -0.99
CA ASP A 38 14.58 -4.80 0.28
C ASP A 38 15.79 -3.84 0.34
N ASP A 39 16.21 -3.25 -0.78
CA ASP A 39 17.25 -2.22 -0.86
C ASP A 39 16.75 -0.80 -0.50
N PHE A 40 15.44 -0.63 -0.26
CA PHE A 40 14.88 0.64 0.22
C PHE A 40 15.05 0.80 1.74
N ASP A 41 15.09 2.06 2.18
CA ASP A 41 15.21 2.38 3.61
C ASP A 41 13.97 1.93 4.37
N TYR A 42 12.78 2.30 3.85
CA TYR A 42 11.49 1.95 4.43
C TYR A 42 10.62 1.19 3.44
N ILE A 43 9.97 0.13 3.94
CA ILE A 43 9.10 -0.74 3.13
C ILE A 43 7.70 -0.74 3.75
N ILE A 44 6.73 -0.34 2.93
CA ILE A 44 5.33 -0.18 3.29
C ILE A 44 4.52 -1.31 2.66
N ARG A 45 3.73 -2.01 3.48
CA ARG A 45 2.82 -3.07 3.03
C ARG A 45 1.41 -2.87 3.58
N PHE A 46 0.46 -3.69 3.15
CA PHE A 46 -0.96 -3.48 3.46
C PHE A 46 -1.70 -4.72 3.97
N ASN A 47 -2.46 -4.52 5.05
CA ASN A 47 -3.43 -5.46 5.60
C ASN A 47 -2.83 -6.85 5.94
N GLU A 48 -3.47 -7.95 5.51
CA GLU A 48 -3.05 -9.33 5.79
C GLU A 48 -2.01 -9.85 4.78
N CYS A 49 -1.13 -8.98 4.28
CA CYS A 49 -0.07 -9.39 3.36
C CYS A 49 0.88 -10.42 3.97
N THR A 50 1.54 -11.18 3.11
CA THR A 50 2.53 -12.20 3.47
C THR A 50 3.78 -12.02 2.64
N THR A 51 4.96 -12.09 3.25
CA THR A 51 6.24 -12.16 2.54
C THR A 51 6.75 -13.59 2.43
N VAL A 52 6.31 -14.47 3.33
CA VAL A 52 6.79 -15.85 3.46
C VAL A 52 6.46 -16.66 2.21
N GLY A 53 7.48 -17.14 1.53
CA GLY A 53 7.36 -17.91 0.29
C GLY A 53 7.22 -17.03 -0.97
N PHE A 54 7.32 -15.71 -0.84
CA PHE A 54 7.23 -14.75 -1.95
C PHE A 54 8.40 -13.75 -1.96
N GLU A 55 9.43 -13.97 -1.13
CA GLU A 55 10.52 -13.03 -0.87
C GLU A 55 11.27 -12.64 -2.15
N GLU A 56 11.41 -13.56 -3.11
CA GLU A 56 12.03 -13.32 -4.42
C GLU A 56 11.33 -12.19 -5.20
N HIS A 57 10.01 -12.07 -5.06
CA HIS A 57 9.20 -11.15 -5.83
C HIS A 57 8.91 -9.85 -5.08
N ILE A 58 8.63 -9.96 -3.78
CA ILE A 58 8.09 -8.84 -3.00
C ILE A 58 8.96 -8.44 -1.83
N GLY A 59 10.13 -9.07 -1.65
CA GLY A 59 11.05 -8.79 -0.56
C GLY A 59 10.59 -9.41 0.77
N SER A 60 11.47 -9.37 1.76
CA SER A 60 11.30 -10.02 3.06
C SER A 60 11.00 -9.02 4.18
N ARG A 61 11.42 -7.76 4.03
CA ARG A 61 11.34 -6.75 5.09
C ARG A 61 9.99 -6.02 5.09
N THR A 62 9.58 -5.54 6.26
CA THR A 62 8.42 -4.65 6.44
C THR A 62 8.73 -3.64 7.54
N SER A 63 8.81 -2.35 7.19
CA SER A 63 8.96 -1.29 8.17
C SER A 63 7.60 -0.89 8.72
N ILE A 64 6.68 -0.48 7.83
CA ILE A 64 5.33 -0.03 8.23
C ILE A 64 4.31 -0.93 7.56
N LEU A 65 3.48 -1.60 8.38
CA LEU A 65 2.29 -2.26 7.90
C LEU A 65 1.09 -1.32 8.01
N ILE A 66 0.51 -0.91 6.88
CA ILE A 66 -0.72 -0.12 6.89
C ILE A 66 -1.91 -1.06 6.91
N ALA A 67 -2.73 -0.98 7.95
CA ALA A 67 -3.90 -1.82 8.12
C ALA A 67 -5.16 -0.98 8.33
N ASN A 68 -6.31 -1.60 8.11
CA ASN A 68 -7.60 -1.06 8.52
C ASN A 68 -8.31 -2.01 9.48
N PRO A 69 -9.20 -1.53 10.36
CA PRO A 69 -9.93 -2.38 11.30
C PRO A 69 -11.19 -3.05 10.71
N TYR A 70 -11.44 -2.94 9.40
CA TYR A 70 -12.77 -3.21 8.83
C TYR A 70 -13.11 -4.69 8.70
N ALA A 71 -12.10 -5.55 8.58
CA ALA A 71 -12.31 -6.97 8.40
C ALA A 71 -12.92 -7.60 9.66
N GLU A 72 -14.12 -8.17 9.51
CA GLU A 72 -14.84 -8.88 10.59
C GLU A 72 -14.25 -10.27 10.85
N THR A 73 -13.40 -10.77 9.96
CA THR A 73 -12.59 -11.98 10.16
C THR A 73 -11.18 -11.73 9.65
N ARG A 74 -10.21 -12.35 10.30
CA ARG A 74 -8.80 -12.38 9.88
C ARG A 74 -8.44 -13.84 9.67
N SER A 75 -7.90 -14.15 8.51
CA SER A 75 -7.60 -15.53 8.11
C SER A 75 -6.15 -15.91 8.35
N ARG A 76 -5.30 -14.91 8.59
CA ARG A 76 -3.87 -15.09 8.81
C ARG A 76 -3.40 -14.36 10.05
N ARG A 77 -2.34 -14.89 10.65
CA ARG A 77 -1.53 -14.16 11.63
C ARG A 77 -0.91 -12.93 10.94
N ILE A 78 -0.79 -11.82 11.65
CA ILE A 78 -0.14 -10.61 11.12
C ILE A 78 1.25 -10.96 10.58
N LEU A 79 1.49 -10.66 9.29
CA LEU A 79 2.74 -10.98 8.57
C LEU A 79 3.23 -12.44 8.75
N ASP A 80 2.31 -13.39 8.94
CA ASP A 80 2.61 -14.79 9.29
C ASP A 80 3.56 -14.96 10.48
N GLY A 81 3.49 -14.04 11.44
CA GLY A 81 4.33 -14.03 12.64
C GLY A 81 5.67 -13.32 12.46
N GLN A 82 5.94 -12.74 11.30
CA GLN A 82 7.03 -11.77 11.17
C GLN A 82 6.66 -10.44 11.82
N ARG A 83 7.67 -9.64 12.16
CA ARG A 83 7.48 -8.37 12.88
C ARG A 83 7.55 -7.19 11.91
N ALA A 84 6.50 -6.37 11.90
CA ALA A 84 6.62 -4.99 11.42
C ALA A 84 7.26 -4.11 12.50
N GLU A 85 8.04 -3.11 12.11
CA GLU A 85 8.53 -2.11 13.07
C GLU A 85 7.38 -1.29 13.66
N MET A 86 6.34 -1.03 12.86
CA MET A 86 5.10 -0.37 13.27
C MET A 86 3.90 -0.83 12.42
N VAL A 87 2.70 -0.87 13.03
CA VAL A 87 1.43 -0.93 12.30
C VAL A 87 0.76 0.44 12.31
N LEU A 88 0.49 0.99 11.12
CA LEU A 88 -0.26 2.22 10.94
C LEU A 88 -1.72 1.88 10.59
N VAL A 89 -2.62 2.14 11.51
CA VAL A 89 -4.04 1.82 11.36
C VAL A 89 -4.79 3.01 10.81
N ILE A 90 -5.35 2.86 9.61
CA ILE A 90 -6.26 3.85 8.99
C ILE A 90 -7.70 3.40 9.25
N ALA A 91 -8.38 4.11 10.14
CA ALA A 91 -9.78 3.89 10.48
C ALA A 91 -10.71 4.74 9.60
N SER A 92 -11.87 4.20 9.27
CA SER A 92 -12.90 4.89 8.50
C SER A 92 -13.67 5.81 9.42
N GLN A 93 -14.26 6.85 8.83
CA GLN A 93 -15.21 7.72 9.52
C GLN A 93 -16.60 7.07 9.68
N THR A 94 -16.77 5.85 9.17
CA THR A 94 -17.96 5.00 9.40
C THR A 94 -17.67 3.95 10.48
N ARG A 95 -18.68 3.64 11.29
CA ARG A 95 -18.60 2.59 12.32
C ARG A 95 -18.67 1.21 11.66
N ARG A 96 -17.53 0.52 11.59
CA ARG A 96 -17.40 -0.84 11.07
C ARG A 96 -16.20 -1.56 11.70
N GLY A 97 -16.20 -2.88 11.62
CA GLY A 97 -15.14 -3.74 12.16
C GLY A 97 -15.38 -4.21 13.59
N ASP A 98 -14.57 -5.18 14.02
CA ASP A 98 -14.61 -5.76 15.36
C ASP A 98 -13.32 -5.40 16.11
N ARG A 99 -13.46 -4.66 17.21
CA ARG A 99 -12.32 -4.22 18.03
C ARG A 99 -11.52 -5.39 18.57
N LYS A 100 -12.18 -6.45 19.05
CA LYS A 100 -11.51 -7.59 19.68
C LYS A 100 -10.72 -8.36 18.64
N ILE A 101 -11.36 -8.73 17.53
CA ILE A 101 -10.72 -9.45 16.43
C ILE A 101 -9.51 -8.68 15.90
N PHE A 102 -9.66 -7.37 15.71
CA PHE A 102 -8.56 -6.55 15.22
C PHE A 102 -7.42 -6.39 16.23
N SER A 103 -7.73 -6.16 17.51
CA SER A 103 -6.71 -6.03 18.55
C SER A 103 -5.95 -7.35 18.77
N ASP A 104 -6.64 -8.48 18.70
CA ASP A 104 -6.02 -9.81 18.80
C ASP A 104 -5.08 -10.06 17.61
N TRP A 105 -5.46 -9.63 16.40
CA TRP A 105 -4.65 -9.76 15.19
C TRP A 105 -3.38 -8.90 15.22
N LEU A 106 -3.41 -7.72 15.85
CA LEU A 106 -2.25 -6.83 15.96
C LEU A 106 -1.16 -7.38 16.89
N GLU A 107 -1.50 -8.32 17.78
CA GLU A 107 -0.60 -8.91 18.77
C GLU A 107 0.10 -7.83 19.63
N ASP A 108 1.42 -7.88 19.76
CA ASP A 108 2.22 -6.96 20.57
C ASP A 108 2.90 -5.84 19.75
N HIS A 109 2.56 -5.71 18.46
CA HIS A 109 3.15 -4.69 17.59
C HIS A 109 2.96 -3.27 18.15
N PRO A 110 3.90 -2.35 17.86
CA PRO A 110 3.67 -0.92 18.05
C PRO A 110 2.64 -0.39 17.05
N VAL A 111 1.64 0.36 17.51
CA VAL A 111 0.50 0.77 16.69
C VAL A 111 0.25 2.26 16.76
N LEU A 112 0.16 2.89 15.59
CA LEU A 112 -0.32 4.26 15.44
C LEU A 112 -1.71 4.23 14.78
N PHE A 113 -2.70 4.87 15.41
CA PHE A 113 -4.05 5.00 14.85
C PHE A 113 -4.24 6.38 14.21
N THR A 114 -4.88 6.40 13.04
CA THR A 114 -5.35 7.62 12.38
C THR A 114 -6.69 7.36 11.70
N TYR A 115 -7.47 8.42 11.46
CA TYR A 115 -8.58 8.36 10.50
C TYR A 115 -8.06 8.46 9.06
N CYS A 116 -8.91 8.13 8.08
CA CYS A 116 -8.63 8.38 6.67
C CYS A 116 -8.10 9.82 6.49
N PRO A 117 -6.93 10.00 5.85
CA PRO A 117 -6.35 11.31 5.63
C PRO A 117 -7.11 12.07 4.54
N ASP A 118 -7.01 13.39 4.58
CA ASP A 118 -7.50 14.25 3.51
C ASP A 118 -6.73 13.99 2.20
N LEU A 119 -7.46 13.89 1.10
CA LEU A 119 -6.90 13.76 -0.24
C LEU A 119 -6.68 15.14 -0.85
N VAL A 120 -5.83 15.96 -0.21
CA VAL A 120 -5.62 17.40 -0.55
C VAL A 120 -5.26 17.67 -2.03
N THR A 121 -4.83 16.65 -2.76
CA THR A 121 -4.45 16.71 -4.18
C THR A 121 -5.56 16.28 -5.15
N VAL A 122 -6.71 15.87 -4.62
CA VAL A 122 -7.85 15.32 -5.36
C VAL A 122 -9.06 16.20 -5.04
N PRO A 123 -9.77 16.74 -6.04
CA PRO A 123 -10.98 17.52 -5.78
C PRO A 123 -12.01 16.71 -4.97
N ASP A 124 -12.68 17.33 -4.00
CA ASP A 124 -13.74 16.66 -3.22
C ASP A 124 -14.84 16.10 -4.12
N SER A 125 -15.13 16.77 -5.24
CA SER A 125 -16.10 16.31 -6.24
C SER A 125 -15.70 15.02 -6.95
N ALA A 126 -14.42 14.65 -6.90
CA ALA A 126 -13.87 13.50 -7.62
C ALA A 126 -14.07 12.17 -6.89
N HIS A 127 -14.44 12.16 -5.60
CA HIS A 127 -14.70 10.92 -4.86
C HIS A 127 -15.98 11.02 -4.04
N LYS A 128 -16.98 10.20 -4.41
CA LYS A 128 -18.28 10.12 -3.71
C LYS A 128 -18.39 8.89 -2.79
N ALA A 129 -17.34 8.07 -2.76
CA ALA A 129 -17.23 6.85 -1.97
C ALA A 129 -15.84 6.80 -1.32
N GLY A 130 -15.70 5.97 -0.28
CA GLY A 130 -14.39 5.72 0.34
C GLY A 130 -13.44 5.04 -0.65
N LEU A 131 -12.15 5.34 -0.54
CA LEU A 131 -11.09 4.71 -1.35
C LEU A 131 -10.49 3.49 -0.65
N THR A 132 -9.65 2.74 -1.37
CA THR A 132 -8.91 1.63 -0.77
C THR A 132 -7.89 2.12 0.27
N THR A 133 -7.51 1.22 1.19
CA THR A 133 -6.41 1.48 2.13
C THR A 133 -5.09 1.78 1.42
N GLY A 134 -4.90 1.22 0.22
CA GLY A 134 -3.74 1.49 -0.63
C GLY A 134 -3.62 2.97 -0.96
N THR A 135 -4.71 3.56 -1.47
CA THR A 135 -4.74 4.97 -1.86
C THR A 135 -4.54 5.91 -0.66
N TYR A 136 -5.25 5.67 0.44
CA TYR A 136 -5.08 6.48 1.66
C TYR A 136 -3.67 6.36 2.26
N GLY A 137 -3.15 5.14 2.34
CA GLY A 137 -1.81 4.89 2.89
C GLY A 137 -0.73 5.54 2.04
N LEU A 138 -0.83 5.43 0.72
CA LEU A 138 0.12 6.02 -0.20
C LEU A 138 0.12 7.57 -0.12
N GLN A 139 -1.06 8.20 -0.07
CA GLN A 139 -1.17 9.65 0.17
C GLN A 139 -0.51 10.08 1.48
N LEU A 140 -0.78 9.36 2.57
CA LEU A 140 -0.26 9.69 3.89
C LEU A 140 1.27 9.55 3.93
N ILE A 141 1.79 8.42 3.44
CA ILE A 141 3.22 8.11 3.43
C ILE A 141 4.00 9.16 2.65
N GLN A 142 3.55 9.52 1.45
CA GLN A 142 4.22 10.56 0.67
C GLN A 142 4.28 11.89 1.45
N ARG A 143 3.18 12.30 2.08
CA ARG A 143 3.16 13.60 2.77
C ARG A 143 4.03 13.64 4.02
N VAL A 144 4.02 12.56 4.81
CA VAL A 144 4.70 12.54 6.10
C VAL A 144 6.18 12.19 5.95
N LEU A 145 6.53 11.21 5.10
CA LEU A 145 7.92 10.79 4.91
C LEU A 145 8.67 11.61 3.86
N LYS A 146 7.97 12.33 2.97
CA LYS A 146 8.54 13.14 1.87
C LYS A 146 9.74 12.43 1.22
N PRO A 147 9.56 11.24 0.63
CA PRO A 147 10.66 10.41 0.18
C PRO A 147 11.51 11.14 -0.85
N SER A 148 12.82 10.88 -0.88
CA SER A 148 13.69 11.34 -1.98
C SER A 148 13.47 10.53 -3.26
N GLU A 149 13.05 9.28 -3.09
CA GLU A 149 12.75 8.31 -4.13
C GLU A 149 11.64 7.38 -3.65
N MET A 150 10.76 6.96 -4.55
CA MET A 150 9.74 5.95 -4.27
C MET A 150 9.75 4.82 -5.28
N LEU A 151 9.48 3.60 -4.80
CA LEU A 151 9.02 2.48 -5.63
C LEU A 151 7.55 2.21 -5.31
N VAL A 152 6.70 2.12 -6.34
CA VAL A 152 5.28 1.76 -6.20
C VAL A 152 5.00 0.55 -7.07
N THR A 153 4.54 -0.55 -6.46
CA THR A 153 4.26 -1.81 -7.13
C THR A 153 3.04 -2.53 -6.53
N GLY A 154 2.40 -3.42 -7.28
CA GLY A 154 1.29 -4.24 -6.76
C GLY A 154 -0.02 -3.50 -6.60
N PHE A 155 -0.25 -2.48 -7.42
CA PHE A 155 -1.46 -1.68 -7.43
C PHE A 155 -2.14 -1.74 -8.81
N THR A 156 -3.15 -2.60 -8.92
CA THR A 156 -4.02 -2.72 -10.10
C THR A 156 -5.42 -2.13 -9.88
N MET A 157 -5.70 -1.63 -8.67
CA MET A 157 -7.04 -1.15 -8.25
C MET A 157 -8.16 -2.13 -8.55
N PHE A 158 -7.88 -3.44 -8.49
CA PHE A 158 -8.83 -4.52 -8.81
C PHE A 158 -9.40 -4.44 -10.24
N ALA A 159 -8.69 -3.78 -11.16
CA ALA A 159 -9.10 -3.65 -12.56
C ALA A 159 -9.06 -4.98 -13.33
N ASP A 160 -8.34 -5.99 -12.83
CA ASP A 160 -8.31 -7.33 -13.39
C ASP A 160 -9.07 -8.27 -12.42
N GLU A 161 -10.22 -8.77 -12.88
CA GLU A 161 -11.33 -9.26 -12.04
C GLU A 161 -11.13 -10.65 -11.42
N ASP A 162 -10.07 -11.39 -11.77
CA ASP A 162 -9.96 -12.80 -11.40
C ASP A 162 -9.42 -13.02 -9.97
N HIS A 163 -8.48 -12.18 -9.53
CA HIS A 163 -7.77 -12.35 -8.25
C HIS A 163 -7.44 -11.03 -7.56
N SER A 164 -7.67 -10.96 -6.26
CA SER A 164 -7.55 -9.73 -5.47
C SER A 164 -6.23 -9.59 -4.71
N HIS A 165 -5.58 -10.70 -4.38
CA HIS A 165 -4.37 -10.74 -3.56
C HIS A 165 -3.43 -11.85 -4.07
N TYR A 166 -2.12 -11.61 -4.12
CA TYR A 166 -1.14 -12.60 -4.64
C TYR A 166 -1.08 -13.92 -3.84
N TRP A 167 -1.57 -13.94 -2.61
CA TRP A 167 -1.53 -15.12 -1.73
C TRP A 167 -2.86 -15.87 -1.63
N LYS A 168 -3.93 -15.40 -2.29
CA LYS A 168 -5.26 -15.99 -2.17
C LYS A 168 -6.02 -15.87 -3.48
N ALA A 169 -6.53 -17.00 -3.96
CA ALA A 169 -7.50 -17.01 -5.05
C ALA A 169 -8.86 -16.43 -4.60
N GLY A 170 -9.46 -15.59 -5.44
CA GLY A 170 -10.83 -15.09 -5.30
C GLY A 170 -10.98 -13.59 -5.03
N ILE A 171 -12.24 -13.15 -5.09
CA ILE A 171 -12.70 -11.75 -4.98
C ILE A 171 -13.27 -11.50 -3.56
N PRO A 172 -12.71 -10.58 -2.75
CA PRO A 172 -13.25 -10.19 -1.46
C PRO A 172 -14.67 -9.65 -1.57
N GLY A 173 -15.52 -10.01 -0.60
CA GLY A 173 -16.94 -9.61 -0.56
C GLY A 173 -17.22 -8.11 -0.40
N GLY A 174 -16.20 -7.25 -0.39
CA GLY A 174 -16.30 -5.79 -0.30
C GLY A 174 -15.96 -5.04 -1.60
N ILE A 175 -15.60 -5.74 -2.68
CA ILE A 175 -15.16 -5.13 -3.94
C ILE A 175 -16.25 -4.21 -4.55
N HIS A 176 -17.53 -4.55 -4.40
CA HIS A 176 -18.62 -3.73 -4.96
C HIS A 176 -18.87 -2.38 -4.26
N ALA A 177 -18.17 -2.06 -3.15
CA ALA A 177 -18.35 -0.79 -2.43
C ALA A 177 -17.47 0.36 -2.98
N HIS A 178 -16.55 0.07 -3.90
CA HIS A 178 -15.59 1.04 -4.46
C HIS A 178 -15.85 1.30 -5.94
N ASP A 179 -15.74 2.56 -6.35
CA ASP A 179 -15.70 2.94 -7.77
C ASP A 179 -14.27 2.79 -8.27
N PHE A 180 -13.90 1.60 -8.74
CA PHE A 180 -12.52 1.29 -9.16
C PHE A 180 -12.05 2.10 -10.37
N GLN A 181 -12.96 2.45 -11.28
CA GLN A 181 -12.61 3.31 -12.40
C GLN A 181 -12.30 4.73 -11.91
N GLY A 182 -13.16 5.28 -11.03
CA GLY A 182 -12.89 6.55 -10.37
C GLY A 182 -11.61 6.53 -9.55
N GLU A 183 -11.38 5.48 -8.77
CA GLU A 183 -10.19 5.32 -7.93
C GLU A 183 -8.91 5.20 -8.77
N THR A 184 -8.95 4.53 -9.92
CA THR A 184 -7.81 4.45 -10.85
C THR A 184 -7.36 5.83 -11.31
N VAL A 185 -8.32 6.71 -11.66
CA VAL A 185 -8.03 8.10 -12.05
C VAL A 185 -7.50 8.90 -10.88
N ILE A 186 -8.07 8.72 -9.68
CA ILE A 186 -7.59 9.38 -8.46
C ILE A 186 -6.15 8.95 -8.14
N PHE A 187 -5.87 7.65 -8.19
CA PHE A 187 -4.55 7.08 -7.92
C PHE A 187 -3.52 7.63 -8.91
N ALA A 188 -3.84 7.67 -10.20
CA ALA A 188 -2.97 8.23 -11.23
C ALA A 188 -2.67 9.73 -11.01
N ASN A 189 -3.69 10.53 -10.71
CA ASN A 189 -3.50 11.95 -10.39
C ASN A 189 -2.68 12.14 -9.12
N MET A 190 -2.88 11.31 -8.10
CA MET A 190 -2.11 11.34 -6.87
C MET A 190 -0.63 11.06 -7.14
N LEU A 191 -0.27 10.02 -7.89
CA LEU A 191 1.12 9.75 -8.28
C LEU A 191 1.77 10.92 -9.02
N ASN A 192 1.01 11.60 -9.89
CA ASN A 192 1.48 12.80 -10.60
C ASN A 192 1.77 14.00 -9.67
N THR A 193 1.27 14.00 -8.43
CA THR A 193 1.54 15.07 -7.47
C THR A 193 2.79 14.84 -6.62
N PHE A 194 3.45 13.68 -6.77
CA PHE A 194 4.63 13.35 -5.99
C PHE A 194 5.80 14.25 -6.37
N LYS A 195 6.63 14.57 -5.37
CA LYS A 195 7.75 15.53 -5.52
C LYS A 195 9.10 14.84 -5.65
N CYS A 196 9.09 13.54 -5.89
CA CYS A 196 10.26 12.68 -5.91
C CYS A 196 10.25 11.77 -7.14
N VAL A 197 11.41 11.21 -7.47
CA VAL A 197 11.48 10.19 -8.52
C VAL A 197 10.66 8.99 -8.06
N THR A 198 9.69 8.57 -8.87
CA THR A 198 8.79 7.46 -8.55
C THR A 198 8.97 6.37 -9.57
N TYR A 199 9.59 5.27 -9.18
CA TYR A 199 9.70 4.06 -9.96
C TYR A 199 8.40 3.25 -9.87
N VAL A 200 7.91 2.77 -11.00
CA VAL A 200 6.71 1.94 -11.09
C VAL A 200 7.01 0.65 -11.83
N THR A 201 6.35 -0.43 -11.41
CA THR A 201 6.36 -1.71 -12.14
C THR A 201 5.39 -1.70 -13.32
N PRO A 202 5.49 -2.65 -14.28
CA PRO A 202 4.68 -2.66 -15.49
C PRO A 202 3.17 -2.68 -15.23
N ASP A 203 2.72 -3.35 -14.18
CA ASP A 203 1.31 -3.37 -13.75
C ASP A 203 0.81 -1.98 -13.36
N VAL A 204 1.59 -1.24 -12.57
CA VAL A 204 1.27 0.14 -12.18
C VAL A 204 1.36 1.08 -13.39
N ARG A 205 2.30 0.85 -14.31
CA ARG A 205 2.38 1.61 -15.56
C ARG A 205 1.16 1.38 -16.44
N LEU A 206 0.70 0.14 -16.55
CA LEU A 206 -0.50 -0.22 -17.30
C LEU A 206 -1.74 0.43 -16.67
N LEU A 207 -1.82 0.47 -15.34
CA LEU A 207 -2.87 1.20 -14.64
C LEU A 207 -2.87 2.69 -14.99
N LEU A 208 -1.71 3.35 -14.99
CA LEU A 208 -1.58 4.75 -15.40
C LEU A 208 -2.06 4.96 -16.84
N GLN A 209 -1.71 4.06 -17.76
CA GLN A 209 -2.18 4.12 -19.15
C GLN A 209 -3.70 3.95 -19.26
N LYS A 210 -4.28 2.96 -18.56
CA LYS A 210 -5.73 2.70 -18.53
C LYS A 210 -6.52 3.86 -17.91
N SER A 211 -5.91 4.64 -17.01
CA SER A 211 -6.55 5.80 -16.37
C SER A 211 -6.84 6.96 -17.33
N GLY A 212 -6.18 7.01 -18.49
CA GLY A 212 -6.23 8.15 -19.41
C GLY A 212 -5.48 9.40 -18.93
N VAL A 213 -4.85 9.35 -17.75
CA VAL A 213 -4.03 10.44 -17.19
C VAL A 213 -2.60 10.31 -17.70
N SER A 214 -2.04 11.39 -18.27
CA SER A 214 -0.62 11.41 -18.67
C SER A 214 0.29 11.33 -17.45
N ALA A 215 1.21 10.38 -17.43
CA ALA A 215 2.19 10.25 -16.35
C ALA A 215 3.18 11.43 -16.37
N ALA A 216 3.44 12.01 -15.20
CA ALA A 216 4.39 13.08 -15.03
C ALA A 216 5.85 12.59 -15.23
N GLY A 217 6.76 13.50 -15.59
CA GLY A 217 8.14 13.18 -15.96
C GLY A 217 9.00 12.59 -14.83
N HIS A 218 8.59 12.71 -13.57
CA HIS A 218 9.25 12.06 -12.44
C HIS A 218 8.87 10.59 -12.27
N ILE A 219 7.84 10.10 -12.96
CA ILE A 219 7.38 8.71 -12.91
C ILE A 219 8.14 7.88 -13.95
N ARG A 220 9.00 6.99 -13.48
CA ARG A 220 9.91 6.19 -14.30
C ARG A 220 9.57 4.71 -14.20
N ASP A 221 9.86 3.96 -15.25
CA ASP A 221 9.77 2.50 -15.17
C ASP A 221 10.92 1.97 -14.32
N LEU A 222 10.61 1.03 -13.43
CA LEU A 222 11.63 0.28 -12.72
C LEU A 222 12.42 -0.56 -13.73
N ALA A 223 13.75 -0.49 -13.67
CA ALA A 223 14.60 -1.37 -14.46
C ALA A 223 14.40 -2.81 -13.99
N MET A 224 13.92 -3.69 -14.88
CA MET A 224 13.72 -5.09 -14.55
C MET A 224 15.05 -5.84 -14.59
N PRO A 225 15.29 -6.77 -13.65
CA PRO A 225 16.39 -7.73 -13.78
C PRO A 225 16.29 -8.44 -15.13
N GLU A 226 17.41 -8.62 -15.82
CA GLU A 226 17.44 -9.48 -17.01
C GLU A 226 16.96 -10.88 -16.59
N GLN A 227 15.84 -11.34 -17.16
CA GLN A 227 15.40 -12.71 -16.97
C GLN A 227 16.47 -13.62 -17.59
N HIS A 228 17.29 -14.27 -16.77
CA HIS A 228 18.07 -15.40 -17.21
C HIS A 228 17.09 -16.50 -17.63
N ARG A 229 16.85 -16.58 -18.94
CA ARG A 229 16.10 -17.66 -19.59
C ARG A 229 16.82 -18.99 -19.46
#